data_AF-A0A8S2ZP67-F1
#
_entry.id   AF-A0A8S2ZP67-F1
#
_cell.length_a   1.000
_cell.length_b   1.000
_cell.length_c   1.000
_cell.angle_alpha   90.00
_cell.angle_beta   90.00
_cell.angle_gamma   90.00
#
_symmetry.space_group_name_H-M   'P 1'
#
loop_
_entity.id
_entity.type
_entity.pdbx_description
1 polymer ?
#
loop_
_entity_poly.entity_id
_entity_poly.type
_entity_poly.pdbx_seq_one_letter_code
_entity_poly.pdbx_strand_id
1 'polypeptide(L)'
;MASSNRVDYIEKVCTLQYDELLKENESALNEYADFCSTRQILSIFNFDNKRLHLFGSSMSTKQAEKRFFDLQNEILINNIKQRKIDDVLWWYETWDSTWQQYNLNISSDIEHHYKTNVSSILILNELGERVKIDFQKLEELYGTRIKRIRRSKVDPLQPIHWKLTPMNIERILLEHDSNEYNWVQENFDKKMKGHYTTLTSIERIQNMRLFKQFLILHEEYLHKYGQVNDGTMHYLYHGCPESAAKKIIERGFNRSYCGINGKFLLAHLIDGYSIT
;
A
#
# COMPACT_ATOMS: atom_id res chain seq x y z
N MET A 1 14.89 50.96 8.28
CA MET A 1 14.44 49.94 9.25
C MET A 1 13.88 48.79 8.46
N ALA A 2 14.59 47.67 8.42
CA ALA A 2 14.21 46.48 7.68
C ALA A 2 13.00 45.83 8.36
N SER A 3 11.89 45.69 7.64
CA SER A 3 10.73 44.94 8.09
C SER A 3 11.08 43.45 8.08
N SER A 4 11.23 42.90 9.28
CA SER A 4 11.42 41.48 9.56
C SER A 4 10.32 40.64 8.89
N ASN A 5 10.69 39.89 7.85
CA ASN A 5 9.90 38.79 7.30
C ASN A 5 9.68 37.75 8.40
N ARG A 6 8.48 37.72 9.00
CA ARG A 6 7.98 36.54 9.70
C ARG A 6 7.44 35.59 8.63
N VAL A 7 8.26 34.63 8.23
CA VAL A 7 7.76 33.43 7.54
C VAL A 7 7.01 32.64 8.60
N ASP A 8 5.68 32.62 8.49
CA ASP A 8 4.82 31.89 9.40
C ASP A 8 5.23 30.42 9.44
N TYR A 9 5.25 29.90 10.66
CA TYR A 9 5.63 28.53 11.02
C TYR A 9 4.82 27.53 10.20
N ILE A 10 5.42 26.87 9.21
CA ILE A 10 4.76 25.80 8.46
C ILE A 10 4.92 24.51 9.27
N GLU A 11 3.86 24.10 9.96
CA GLU A 11 3.84 22.87 10.74
C GLU A 11 3.98 21.65 9.81
N LYS A 12 4.85 20.70 10.18
CA LYS A 12 4.94 19.39 9.52
C LYS A 12 3.73 18.57 9.96
N VAL A 13 2.76 18.36 9.07
CA VAL A 13 1.47 17.77 9.47
C VAL A 13 1.39 16.26 9.18
N CYS A 14 2.05 15.79 8.12
CA CYS A 14 1.91 14.41 7.67
C CYS A 14 3.20 13.87 7.05
N THR A 15 3.48 12.58 7.27
CA THR A 15 4.56 11.83 6.62
C THR A 15 3.97 10.56 6.01
N LEU A 16 4.11 10.39 4.69
CA LEU A 16 3.57 9.27 3.94
C LEU A 16 4.71 8.45 3.36
N GLN A 17 4.61 7.12 3.40
CA GLN A 17 5.56 6.27 2.69
C GLN A 17 5.09 6.05 1.24
N TYR A 18 6.02 5.91 0.30
CA TYR A 18 5.67 5.63 -1.09
C TYR A 18 6.49 4.52 -1.75
N ASP A 19 5.85 3.90 -2.75
CA ASP A 19 6.41 2.80 -3.53
C ASP A 19 7.45 3.32 -4.55
N GLU A 20 8.43 2.51 -4.94
CA GLU A 20 9.44 2.88 -5.94
C GLU A 20 8.82 3.16 -7.31
N LEU A 21 7.66 2.55 -7.61
CA LEU A 21 6.89 2.82 -8.80
C LEU A 21 6.46 4.29 -8.94
N LEU A 22 6.42 5.04 -7.84
CA LEU A 22 6.12 6.47 -7.86
C LEU A 22 7.31 7.29 -8.39
N LYS A 23 8.56 6.87 -8.11
CA LYS A 23 9.78 7.55 -8.60
C LYS A 23 9.88 7.51 -10.12
N GLU A 24 9.36 6.45 -10.73
CA GLU A 24 9.44 6.21 -12.18
C GLU A 24 8.38 6.99 -12.97
N ASN A 25 7.45 7.66 -12.29
CA ASN A 25 6.32 8.35 -12.92
C ASN A 25 6.40 9.87 -12.71
N GLU A 26 7.37 10.49 -13.39
CA GLU A 26 7.67 11.93 -13.26
C GLU A 26 6.46 12.82 -13.58
N SER A 27 5.63 12.44 -14.57
CA SER A 27 4.40 13.18 -14.90
C SER A 27 3.41 13.20 -13.74
N ALA A 28 3.23 12.07 -13.05
CA ALA A 28 2.33 11.96 -11.92
C ALA A 28 2.85 12.75 -10.70
N LEU A 29 4.17 12.73 -10.48
CA LEU A 29 4.81 13.55 -9.44
C LEU A 29 4.65 15.05 -9.70
N ASN A 30 4.78 15.48 -10.95
CA ASN A 30 4.57 16.87 -11.35
C ASN A 30 3.11 17.30 -11.16
N GLU A 31 2.15 16.48 -11.56
CA GLU A 31 0.72 16.75 -11.32
C GLU A 31 0.40 16.88 -9.82
N TYR A 32 1.01 16.03 -9.00
CA TYR A 32 0.88 16.10 -7.55
C TYR A 32 1.52 17.36 -6.95
N ALA A 33 2.68 17.76 -7.45
CA ALA A 33 3.34 18.99 -7.04
C ALA A 33 2.51 20.23 -7.40
N ASP A 34 1.87 20.24 -8.57
CA ASP A 34 0.94 21.30 -8.99
C ASP A 34 -0.32 21.34 -8.11
N PHE A 35 -0.88 20.16 -7.80
CA PHE A 35 -1.99 20.03 -6.86
C PHE A 35 -1.66 20.62 -5.48
N CYS A 36 -0.46 20.37 -4.97
CA CYS A 36 0.02 20.89 -3.69
C CYS A 36 0.22 22.41 -3.75
N SER A 37 0.88 22.90 -4.81
CA SER A 37 1.21 24.30 -4.99
C SER A 37 -0.05 25.19 -5.06
N THR A 38 -1.08 24.75 -5.79
CA THR A 38 -2.38 25.47 -5.89
C THR A 38 -3.13 25.57 -4.55
N ARG A 39 -2.74 24.79 -3.54
CA ARG A 39 -3.38 24.74 -2.22
C ARG A 39 -2.48 25.22 -1.07
N GLN A 40 -1.37 25.89 -1.40
CA GLN A 40 -0.38 26.38 -0.44
C GLN A 40 0.18 25.25 0.44
N ILE A 41 0.40 24.08 -0.16
CA ILE A 41 1.00 22.92 0.49
C ILE A 41 2.41 22.77 -0.04
N LEU A 42 3.39 22.71 0.85
CA LEU A 42 4.75 22.33 0.51
C LEU A 42 4.89 20.81 0.66
N SER A 43 5.17 20.13 -0.44
CA SER A 43 5.45 18.69 -0.50
C SER A 43 6.96 18.46 -0.65
N ILE A 44 7.54 17.63 0.22
CA ILE A 44 8.97 17.28 0.18
C ILE A 44 9.11 15.77 0.08
N PHE A 45 9.60 15.28 -1.06
CA PHE A 45 9.94 13.89 -1.27
C PHE A 45 11.37 13.60 -0.77
N ASN A 46 11.48 12.72 0.22
CA ASN A 46 12.72 12.09 0.60
C ASN A 46 12.82 10.74 -0.11
N PHE A 47 13.69 10.68 -1.10
CA PHE A 47 13.87 9.52 -1.97
C PHE A 47 14.71 8.40 -1.33
N ASP A 48 15.51 8.71 -0.30
CA ASP A 48 16.38 7.74 0.36
C ASP A 48 15.60 6.85 1.33
N ASN A 49 14.63 7.44 2.04
CA ASN A 49 13.78 6.71 3.00
C ASN A 49 12.32 6.53 2.55
N LYS A 50 12.03 6.87 1.28
CA LYS A 50 10.71 6.72 0.65
C LYS A 50 9.60 7.46 1.40
N ARG A 51 9.86 8.68 1.89
CA ARG A 51 8.89 9.49 2.65
C ARG A 51 8.51 10.77 1.93
N LEU A 52 7.23 11.10 1.95
CA LEU A 52 6.69 12.39 1.54
C LEU A 52 6.31 13.16 2.81
N HIS A 53 6.85 14.36 2.97
CA HIS A 53 6.45 15.28 4.04
C HIS A 53 5.56 16.38 3.47
N LEU A 54 4.43 16.61 4.14
CA LEU A 54 3.47 17.65 3.77
C LEU A 54 3.43 18.74 4.85
N PHE A 55 3.58 19.98 4.39
CA PHE A 55 3.62 21.18 5.21
C PHE A 55 2.53 22.14 4.74
N GLY A 56 1.65 22.58 5.64
CA GLY A 56 0.51 23.44 5.31
C GLY A 56 -0.59 23.35 6.37
N SER A 57 -1.79 23.85 6.08
CA SER A 57 -2.92 23.72 7.02
C SER A 57 -3.34 22.26 7.21
N SER A 58 -3.89 21.92 8.38
CA SER A 58 -4.38 20.55 8.67
C SER A 58 -5.45 20.07 7.68
N MET A 59 -6.27 20.99 7.14
CA MET A 59 -7.31 20.65 6.17
C MET A 59 -6.72 20.39 4.77
N SER A 60 -5.83 21.26 4.30
CA SER A 60 -5.21 21.13 2.98
C SER A 60 -4.23 19.95 2.92
N THR A 61 -3.47 19.69 4.00
CA THR A 61 -2.58 18.53 4.08
C THR A 61 -3.32 17.19 4.07
N LYS A 62 -4.53 17.10 4.64
CA LYS A 62 -5.39 15.90 4.51
C LYS A 62 -5.87 15.67 3.07
N GLN A 63 -6.19 16.73 2.35
CA GLN A 63 -6.55 16.63 0.93
C GLN A 63 -5.36 16.18 0.08
N ALA A 64 -4.16 16.71 0.36
CA ALA A 64 -2.94 16.26 -0.29
C ALA A 64 -2.56 14.82 0.07
N GLU A 65 -2.76 14.39 1.31
CA GLU A 65 -2.58 13.00 1.71
C GLU A 65 -3.49 12.06 0.92
N LYS A 66 -4.78 12.41 0.84
CA LYS A 66 -5.73 11.62 0.07
C LYS A 66 -5.40 11.57 -1.42
N ARG A 67 -5.11 12.71 -2.05
CA ARG A 67 -4.70 12.75 -3.45
C ARG A 67 -3.44 11.92 -3.69
N PHE A 68 -2.52 11.91 -2.74
CA PHE A 68 -1.30 11.10 -2.83
C PHE A 68 -1.59 9.60 -2.86
N PHE A 69 -2.50 9.13 -1.99
CA PHE A 69 -2.96 7.75 -2.02
C PHE A 69 -3.71 7.41 -3.30
N ASP A 70 -4.58 8.30 -3.77
CA ASP A 70 -5.30 8.12 -5.04
C ASP A 70 -4.30 8.01 -6.20
N LEU A 71 -3.27 8.85 -6.23
CA LEU A 71 -2.19 8.81 -7.22
C LEU A 71 -1.40 7.50 -7.17
N GLN A 72 -1.06 7.02 -5.97
CA GLN A 72 -0.39 5.73 -5.80
C GLN A 72 -1.25 4.58 -6.36
N ASN A 73 -2.56 4.62 -6.11
CA ASN A 73 -3.50 3.63 -6.63
C ASN A 73 -3.68 3.76 -8.14
N GLU A 74 -3.73 4.97 -8.70
CA GLU A 74 -3.77 5.22 -10.13
C GLU A 74 -2.50 4.72 -10.83
N ILE A 75 -1.31 4.99 -10.27
CA ILE A 75 -0.03 4.48 -10.78
C ILE A 75 0.01 2.96 -10.70
N LEU A 76 -0.47 2.36 -9.60
CA LEU A 76 -0.59 0.91 -9.47
C LEU A 76 -1.51 0.35 -10.56
N ILE A 77 -2.73 0.88 -10.69
CA ILE A 77 -3.72 0.44 -11.68
C ILE A 77 -3.22 0.66 -13.11
N ASN A 78 -2.59 1.78 -13.40
CA ASN A 78 -2.05 2.09 -14.72
C ASN A 78 -0.82 1.23 -15.02
N ASN A 79 0.04 0.94 -14.05
CA ASN A 79 1.08 -0.06 -14.24
C ASN A 79 0.47 -1.44 -14.51
N ILE A 80 -0.61 -1.83 -13.83
CA ILE A 80 -1.33 -3.08 -14.11
C ILE A 80 -1.96 -3.06 -15.52
N LYS A 81 -2.42 -1.91 -16.01
CA LYS A 81 -3.03 -1.74 -17.34
C LYS A 81 -1.97 -1.64 -18.46
N GLN A 82 -0.84 -0.97 -18.21
CA GLN A 82 0.21 -0.68 -19.20
C GLN A 82 1.29 -1.74 -19.23
N ARG A 83 1.73 -2.22 -18.06
CA ARG A 83 2.46 -3.47 -17.99
C ARG A 83 1.42 -4.54 -18.25
N LYS A 84 1.47 -5.14 -19.43
CA LYS A 84 1.39 -6.61 -19.50
C LYS A 84 2.47 -7.13 -18.54
N ILE A 85 2.25 -7.06 -17.22
CA ILE A 85 2.88 -8.02 -16.33
C ILE A 85 2.26 -9.29 -16.87
N ASP A 86 3.00 -9.98 -17.73
CA ASP A 86 2.72 -11.37 -17.97
C ASP A 86 2.58 -11.94 -16.60
N ASP A 87 1.36 -12.30 -16.19
CA ASP A 87 0.91 -12.70 -14.86
C ASP A 87 1.96 -13.55 -14.13
N VAL A 88 3.10 -13.01 -13.73
CA VAL A 88 4.38 -13.74 -13.57
C VAL A 88 5.34 -12.88 -12.77
N LEU A 89 5.84 -13.45 -11.67
CA LEU A 89 6.95 -12.91 -10.92
C LEU A 89 8.06 -13.93 -10.79
N TRP A 90 9.27 -13.41 -10.64
CA TRP A 90 10.47 -14.20 -10.44
C TRP A 90 10.88 -14.21 -8.97
N TRP A 91 11.48 -15.32 -8.57
CA TRP A 91 11.82 -15.61 -7.18
C TRP A 91 13.22 -16.19 -7.12
N TYR A 92 13.90 -16.00 -6.00
CA TYR A 92 15.12 -16.70 -5.67
C TYR A 92 14.98 -17.45 -4.34
N GLU A 93 15.66 -18.57 -4.27
CA GLU A 93 15.81 -19.31 -3.02
C GLU A 93 16.93 -18.67 -2.20
N THR A 94 16.64 -18.34 -0.95
CA THR A 94 17.61 -17.82 0.00
C THR A 94 18.39 -18.98 0.65
N TRP A 95 19.45 -18.64 1.39
CA TRP A 95 20.32 -19.64 2.03
C TRP A 95 19.62 -20.50 3.08
N ASP A 96 18.51 -20.03 3.64
CA ASP A 96 17.69 -20.79 4.60
C ASP A 96 16.64 -21.68 3.91
N SER A 97 16.71 -21.84 2.59
CA SER A 97 15.76 -22.59 1.75
C SER A 97 14.35 -22.00 1.70
N THR A 98 14.18 -20.72 2.05
CA THR A 98 12.93 -19.98 1.80
C THR A 98 12.97 -19.28 0.45
N TRP A 99 11.79 -19.08 -0.15
CA TRP A 99 11.65 -18.35 -1.41
C TRP A 99 11.33 -16.89 -1.16
N GLN A 100 12.16 -16.01 -1.72
CA GLN A 100 11.92 -14.57 -1.74
C GLN A 100 11.66 -14.10 -3.16
N GLN A 101 10.82 -13.07 -3.27
CA GLN A 101 10.47 -12.46 -4.55
C GLN A 101 11.57 -11.47 -4.93
N TYR A 102 11.93 -11.42 -6.21
CA TYR A 102 12.63 -10.23 -6.72
C TYR A 102 11.66 -9.05 -6.70
N ASN A 103 12.19 -7.83 -6.57
CA ASN A 103 11.42 -6.62 -6.81
C ASN A 103 10.87 -6.62 -8.24
N LEU A 104 9.92 -5.74 -8.48
CA LEU A 104 9.17 -5.75 -9.73
C LEU A 104 10.01 -5.39 -10.95
N ASN A 105 10.95 -4.46 -10.81
CA ASN A 105 11.76 -4.00 -11.92
C ASN A 105 12.69 -5.12 -12.36
N ILE A 106 13.35 -5.77 -11.39
CA ILE A 106 14.16 -6.95 -11.63
C ILE A 106 13.30 -8.09 -12.21
N SER A 107 12.13 -8.38 -11.63
CA SER A 107 11.23 -9.42 -12.17
C SER A 107 10.78 -9.14 -13.60
N SER A 108 10.48 -7.89 -13.92
CA SER A 108 10.07 -7.45 -15.27
C SER A 108 11.22 -7.59 -16.27
N ASP A 109 12.42 -7.17 -15.88
CA ASP A 109 13.62 -7.28 -16.72
C ASP A 109 13.98 -8.75 -16.96
N ILE A 110 13.94 -9.59 -15.92
CA ILE A 110 14.16 -11.03 -16.02
C ILE A 110 13.11 -11.66 -16.97
N GLU A 111 11.83 -11.34 -16.81
CA GLU A 111 10.76 -11.89 -17.65
C GLU A 111 10.89 -11.45 -19.13
N HIS A 112 11.24 -10.19 -19.38
CA HIS A 112 11.47 -9.69 -20.74
C HIS A 112 12.58 -10.47 -21.45
N HIS A 113 13.72 -10.68 -20.79
CA HIS A 113 14.86 -11.40 -21.35
C HIS A 113 14.61 -12.90 -21.48
N TYR A 114 13.87 -13.49 -20.52
CA TYR A 114 13.43 -14.87 -20.60
C TYR A 114 12.54 -15.11 -21.83
N LYS A 115 11.55 -14.23 -22.07
CA LYS A 115 10.64 -14.33 -23.22
C LYS A 115 11.28 -14.09 -24.57
N THR A 116 12.36 -13.31 -24.59
CA THR A 116 13.15 -13.07 -25.80
C THR A 116 14.17 -14.19 -26.06
N ASN A 117 14.10 -15.30 -25.31
CA ASN A 117 14.98 -16.48 -25.43
C ASN A 117 16.48 -16.16 -25.27
N VAL A 118 16.81 -15.15 -24.47
CA VAL A 118 18.19 -14.90 -24.06
C VAL A 118 18.63 -16.02 -23.10
N SER A 119 19.89 -16.47 -23.17
CA SER A 119 20.39 -17.56 -22.31
C SER A 119 20.75 -17.09 -20.90
N SER A 120 21.19 -15.84 -20.75
CA SER A 120 21.49 -15.24 -19.45
C SER A 120 21.55 -13.72 -19.50
N ILE A 121 21.35 -13.07 -18.35
CA ILE A 121 21.54 -11.63 -18.17
C ILE A 121 22.36 -11.31 -16.93
N LEU A 122 22.91 -10.10 -16.88
CA LEU A 122 23.51 -9.52 -15.68
C LEU A 122 22.55 -8.49 -15.09
N ILE A 123 22.26 -8.60 -13.81
CA ILE A 123 21.40 -7.66 -13.07
C ILE A 123 22.10 -7.20 -11.79
N LEU A 124 21.57 -6.14 -11.18
CA LEU A 124 21.85 -5.80 -9.79
C LEU A 124 20.75 -6.43 -8.93
N ASN A 125 21.11 -7.20 -7.91
CA ASN A 125 20.13 -7.76 -6.97
C ASN A 125 19.68 -6.71 -5.94
N GLU A 126 18.76 -7.08 -5.04
CA GLU A 126 18.22 -6.20 -3.98
C GLU A 126 19.30 -5.64 -3.03
N LEU A 127 20.47 -6.27 -2.96
CA LEU A 127 21.60 -5.84 -2.14
C LEU A 127 22.58 -4.95 -2.92
N GLY A 128 22.26 -4.61 -4.18
CA GLY A 128 23.12 -3.83 -5.08
C GLY A 128 24.29 -4.63 -5.67
N GLU A 129 24.27 -5.96 -5.56
CA GLU A 129 25.33 -6.83 -6.05
C GLU A 129 25.09 -7.22 -7.50
N ARG A 130 26.15 -7.26 -8.32
CA ARG A 130 26.05 -7.76 -9.70
C ARG A 130 25.97 -9.28 -9.70
N VAL A 131 24.86 -9.80 -10.20
CA VAL A 131 24.61 -11.24 -10.33
C VAL A 131 24.27 -11.61 -11.77
N LYS A 132 24.58 -12.85 -12.16
CA LYS A 132 24.18 -13.41 -13.45
C LYS A 132 22.97 -14.32 -13.27
N ILE A 133 21.91 -14.06 -14.03
CA ILE A 133 20.76 -14.95 -14.14
C ILE A 133 20.98 -15.88 -15.33
N ASP A 134 21.06 -17.17 -15.08
CA ASP A 134 21.13 -18.22 -16.10
C ASP A 134 19.74 -18.84 -16.29
N PHE A 135 19.13 -18.58 -17.44
CA PHE A 135 17.77 -19.01 -17.73
C PHE A 135 17.68 -20.49 -18.10
N GLN A 136 18.78 -21.09 -18.56
CA GLN A 136 18.81 -22.51 -18.94
C GLN A 136 18.84 -23.39 -17.70
N LYS A 137 19.57 -22.95 -16.67
CA LYS A 137 19.68 -23.66 -15.39
C LYS A 137 18.66 -23.20 -14.36
N LEU A 138 18.02 -22.05 -14.59
CA LEU A 138 17.19 -21.35 -13.59
C LEU A 138 17.99 -21.10 -12.31
N GLU A 139 19.11 -20.39 -12.46
CA GLU A 139 20.06 -20.09 -11.38
C GLU A 139 20.46 -18.60 -11.36
N GLU A 140 20.61 -18.05 -10.16
CA GLU A 140 21.33 -16.79 -9.90
C GLU A 140 22.76 -17.13 -9.46
N LEU A 141 23.74 -16.56 -10.15
CA LEU A 141 25.17 -16.75 -9.91
C LEU A 141 25.79 -15.47 -9.36
N TYR A 142 26.39 -15.55 -8.17
CA TYR A 142 27.19 -14.50 -7.57
C TYR A 142 28.58 -15.04 -7.22
N GLY A 143 29.56 -14.78 -8.10
CA GLY A 143 30.88 -15.40 -7.98
C GLY A 143 30.80 -16.93 -8.03
N THR A 144 31.13 -17.60 -6.93
CA THR A 144 31.03 -19.07 -6.77
C THR A 144 29.71 -19.54 -6.14
N ARG A 145 28.86 -18.60 -5.71
CA ARG A 145 27.59 -18.89 -5.04
C ARG A 145 26.46 -19.01 -6.05
N ILE A 146 25.60 -20.00 -5.84
CA ILE A 146 24.48 -20.31 -6.73
C ILE A 146 23.20 -20.34 -5.90
N LYS A 147 22.16 -19.65 -6.35
CA LYS A 147 20.79 -19.78 -5.84
C LYS A 147 19.87 -20.28 -6.94
N ARG A 148 18.87 -21.08 -6.60
CA ARG A 148 17.81 -21.45 -7.54
C ARG A 148 16.88 -20.27 -7.73
N ILE A 149 16.38 -20.10 -8.95
CA ILE A 149 15.30 -19.16 -9.25
C ILE A 149 14.07 -19.90 -9.77
N ARG A 150 12.90 -19.28 -9.65
CA ARG A 150 11.68 -19.80 -10.26
C ARG A 150 10.82 -18.70 -10.82
N ARG A 151 9.97 -19.09 -11.75
CA ARG A 151 8.95 -18.28 -12.41
C ARG A 151 7.59 -18.75 -11.95
N SER A 152 6.78 -17.89 -11.33
CA SER A 152 5.43 -18.26 -10.86
C SER A 152 4.40 -17.36 -11.47
N LYS A 153 3.24 -17.90 -11.86
CA LYS A 153 2.15 -17.04 -12.31
C LYS A 153 1.55 -16.26 -11.14
N VAL A 154 1.34 -14.97 -11.32
CA VAL A 154 0.83 -14.05 -10.30
C VAL A 154 -0.35 -13.27 -10.84
N ASP A 155 -1.35 -13.10 -9.99
CA ASP A 155 -2.52 -12.31 -10.31
C ASP A 155 -2.13 -10.84 -10.52
N PRO A 156 -2.33 -10.26 -11.71
CA PRO A 156 -1.90 -8.89 -12.00
C PRO A 156 -2.64 -7.85 -11.15
N LEU A 157 -3.78 -8.23 -10.55
CA LEU A 157 -4.55 -7.39 -9.64
C LEU A 157 -4.09 -7.47 -8.19
N GLN A 158 -3.06 -8.26 -7.87
CA GLN A 158 -2.54 -8.38 -6.52
C GLN A 158 -1.70 -7.16 -6.14
N PRO A 159 -1.94 -6.52 -4.97
CA PRO A 159 -1.04 -5.51 -4.45
C PRO A 159 0.37 -6.06 -4.24
N ILE A 160 1.35 -5.29 -4.66
CA ILE A 160 2.76 -5.71 -4.79
C ILE A 160 3.39 -6.04 -3.42
N HIS A 161 2.96 -5.34 -2.37
CA HIS A 161 3.43 -5.56 -1.00
C HIS A 161 2.71 -6.73 -0.30
N TRP A 162 1.76 -7.40 -0.98
CA TRP A 162 1.07 -8.56 -0.40
C TRP A 162 1.91 -9.82 -0.58
N LYS A 163 2.03 -10.60 0.50
CA LYS A 163 2.61 -11.94 0.42
C LYS A 163 1.79 -12.81 -0.52
N LEU A 164 2.42 -13.39 -1.53
CA LEU A 164 1.81 -14.40 -2.39
C LEU A 164 1.73 -15.72 -1.61
N THR A 165 0.51 -16.10 -1.26
CA THR A 165 0.25 -17.35 -0.54
C THR A 165 -0.73 -18.23 -1.33
N PRO A 166 -0.66 -19.58 -1.17
CA PRO A 166 -1.62 -20.49 -1.79
C PRO A 166 -3.04 -20.32 -1.21
N MET A 167 -3.16 -19.72 -0.02
CA MET A 167 -4.42 -19.44 0.64
C MET A 167 -4.99 -18.10 0.15
N ASN A 168 -6.28 -18.09 -0.20
CA ASN A 168 -6.96 -16.90 -0.73
C ASN A 168 -7.11 -15.75 0.30
N ILE A 169 -6.83 -16.01 1.59
CA ILE A 169 -7.05 -15.08 2.70
C ILE A 169 -5.91 -15.24 3.72
N GLU A 170 -5.18 -14.17 4.00
CA GLU A 170 -4.12 -14.12 5.02
C GLU A 170 -4.31 -12.91 5.95
N ARG A 171 -3.94 -13.09 7.22
CA ARG A 171 -3.81 -12.01 8.22
C ARG A 171 -2.34 -11.82 8.51
N ILE A 172 -1.78 -10.70 8.07
CA ILE A 172 -0.38 -10.39 8.29
C ILE A 172 -0.27 -9.47 9.49
N LEU A 173 0.28 -9.97 10.59
CA LEU A 173 0.62 -9.15 11.75
C LEU A 173 1.66 -8.12 11.32
N LEU A 174 1.34 -6.84 11.50
CA LEU A 174 2.27 -5.76 11.22
C LEU A 174 3.26 -5.61 12.38
N GLU A 175 4.54 -5.46 12.06
CA GLU A 175 5.57 -5.18 13.07
C GLU A 175 5.35 -3.79 13.66
N HIS A 176 5.49 -3.67 14.99
CA HIS A 176 5.22 -2.44 15.76
C HIS A 176 5.99 -1.20 15.28
N ASP A 177 7.13 -1.39 14.62
CA ASP A 177 7.97 -0.28 14.11
C ASP A 177 7.89 -0.14 12.57
N SER A 178 7.07 -0.97 11.91
CA SER A 178 6.85 -0.82 10.48
C SER A 178 6.13 0.51 10.20
N ASN A 179 6.48 1.13 9.08
CA ASN A 179 5.84 2.38 8.67
C ASN A 179 4.31 2.22 8.49
N GLU A 180 3.85 1.07 8.00
CA GLU A 180 2.41 0.77 7.86
C GLU A 180 1.73 0.73 9.24
N TYR A 181 2.32 0.03 10.21
CA TYR A 181 1.81 -0.01 11.58
C TYR A 181 1.70 1.40 12.16
N ASN A 182 2.78 2.19 12.07
CA ASN A 182 2.82 3.56 12.59
C ASN A 182 1.77 4.46 11.94
N TRP A 183 1.61 4.38 10.62
CA TRP A 183 0.61 5.16 9.90
C TRP A 183 -0.83 4.79 10.31
N VAL A 184 -1.14 3.50 10.45
CA VAL A 184 -2.46 3.05 10.91
C VAL A 184 -2.71 3.48 12.35
N GLN A 185 -1.73 3.30 13.24
CA GLN A 185 -1.84 3.72 14.64
C GLN A 185 -2.06 5.23 14.76
N GLU A 186 -1.25 6.06 14.10
CA GLU A 186 -1.38 7.52 14.15
C GLU A 186 -2.76 7.99 13.66
N ASN A 187 -3.29 7.40 12.59
CA ASN A 187 -4.61 7.74 12.08
C ASN A 187 -5.75 7.27 12.99
N PHE A 188 -5.58 6.11 13.63
CA PHE A 188 -6.52 5.60 14.62
C PHE A 188 -6.54 6.49 15.87
N ASP A 189 -5.37 6.81 16.41
CA ASP A 189 -5.21 7.64 17.61
C ASP A 189 -5.77 9.04 17.43
N LYS A 190 -5.57 9.66 16.25
CA LYS A 190 -6.17 10.97 15.92
C LYS A 190 -7.69 11.01 16.13
N LYS A 191 -8.38 9.86 16.08
CA LYS A 191 -9.84 9.76 16.16
C LYS A 191 -10.33 9.06 17.42
N MET A 192 -9.55 8.12 17.94
CA MET A 192 -9.99 7.19 18.97
C MET A 192 -9.24 7.33 20.30
N LYS A 193 -8.22 8.20 20.39
CA LYS A 193 -7.47 8.39 21.64
C LYS A 193 -8.41 8.75 22.79
N GLY A 194 -8.31 8.02 23.90
CA GLY A 194 -9.21 8.13 25.05
C GLY A 194 -10.46 7.26 24.99
N HIS A 195 -10.74 6.62 23.85
CA HIS A 195 -11.87 5.68 23.66
C HIS A 195 -11.44 4.21 23.63
N TYR A 196 -10.15 3.93 23.82
CA TYR A 196 -9.60 2.58 23.95
C TYR A 196 -8.49 2.60 25.00
N THR A 197 -8.25 1.46 25.65
CA THR A 197 -7.23 1.33 26.71
C THR A 197 -5.86 0.95 26.14
N THR A 198 -5.81 -0.04 25.27
CA THR A 198 -4.57 -0.57 24.72
C THR A 198 -4.80 -1.08 23.30
N LEU A 199 -3.91 -0.69 22.39
CA LEU A 199 -3.85 -1.24 21.04
C LEU A 199 -2.98 -2.51 21.08
N THR A 200 -3.60 -3.68 20.88
CA THR A 200 -2.91 -4.97 21.05
C THR A 200 -2.13 -5.40 19.81
N SER A 201 -2.66 -5.16 18.62
CA SER A 201 -2.08 -5.59 17.36
C SER A 201 -2.76 -4.91 16.18
N ILE A 202 -2.03 -4.75 15.08
CA ILE A 202 -2.58 -4.36 13.78
C ILE A 202 -2.28 -5.47 12.79
N GLU A 203 -3.29 -5.95 12.08
CA GLU A 203 -3.14 -6.98 11.07
C GLU A 203 -3.64 -6.48 9.72
N ARG A 204 -2.82 -6.64 8.67
CA ARG A 204 -3.22 -6.41 7.29
C ARG A 204 -3.96 -7.63 6.76
N ILE A 205 -5.18 -7.41 6.27
CA ILE A 205 -6.01 -8.45 5.65
C ILE A 205 -5.68 -8.54 4.17
N GLN A 206 -5.18 -9.69 3.74
CA GLN A 206 -4.91 -9.97 2.33
C GLN A 206 -5.96 -10.96 1.81
N ASN A 207 -7.04 -10.46 1.19
CA ASN A 207 -8.06 -11.29 0.56
C ASN A 207 -8.20 -10.92 -0.92
N MET A 208 -7.59 -11.71 -1.79
CA MET A 208 -7.52 -11.35 -3.22
C MET A 208 -8.88 -11.33 -3.89
N ARG A 209 -9.77 -12.25 -3.51
CA ARG A 209 -11.12 -12.31 -4.06
C ARG A 209 -11.89 -11.02 -3.76
N LEU A 210 -11.82 -10.53 -2.52
CA LEU A 210 -12.49 -9.30 -2.11
C LEU A 210 -11.83 -8.06 -2.71
N PHE A 211 -10.50 -8.05 -2.81
CA PHE A 211 -9.78 -6.92 -3.41
C PHE A 211 -10.15 -6.73 -4.88
N LYS A 212 -10.23 -7.82 -5.66
CA LYS A 212 -10.71 -7.78 -7.05
C LYS A 212 -12.14 -7.28 -7.17
N GLN A 213 -13.03 -7.79 -6.31
CA GLN A 213 -14.42 -7.33 -6.29
C GLN A 213 -14.50 -5.83 -6.01
N PHE A 214 -13.68 -5.33 -5.08
CA PHE A 214 -13.56 -3.90 -4.81
C PHE A 214 -13.08 -3.12 -6.04
N LEU A 215 -11.99 -3.55 -6.70
CA LEU A 215 -11.46 -2.85 -7.87
C LEU A 215 -12.48 -2.76 -9.03
N ILE A 216 -13.19 -3.85 -9.31
CA ILE A 216 -14.23 -3.87 -10.36
C ILE A 216 -15.36 -2.90 -10.01
N LEU A 217 -15.89 -2.97 -8.78
CA LEU A 217 -16.96 -2.07 -8.34
C LEU A 217 -16.52 -0.61 -8.32
N HIS A 218 -15.26 -0.36 -7.95
CA HIS A 218 -14.68 0.97 -7.98
C HIS A 218 -14.58 1.50 -9.41
N GLU A 219 -14.08 0.70 -10.37
CA GLU A 219 -14.01 1.07 -11.78
C GLU A 219 -15.40 1.32 -12.40
N GLU A 220 -16.38 0.45 -12.12
CA GLU A 220 -17.77 0.65 -12.54
C GLU A 220 -18.34 1.97 -11.98
N TYR A 221 -18.02 2.28 -10.73
CA TYR A 221 -18.43 3.54 -10.10
C TYR A 221 -17.79 4.75 -10.80
N LEU A 222 -16.46 4.73 -11.04
CA LEU A 222 -15.76 5.80 -11.76
C LEU A 222 -16.31 5.99 -13.17
N HIS A 223 -16.57 4.90 -13.89
CA HIS A 223 -17.12 4.96 -15.25
C HIS A 223 -18.55 5.54 -15.26
N LYS A 224 -19.37 5.18 -14.27
CA LYS A 224 -20.77 5.61 -14.18
C LYS A 224 -20.92 7.07 -13.73
N TYR A 225 -20.05 7.53 -12.84
CA TYR A 225 -20.19 8.84 -12.19
C TYR A 225 -19.11 9.86 -12.61
N GLY A 226 -18.23 9.50 -13.54
CA GLY A 226 -17.13 10.33 -14.04
C GLY A 226 -15.87 10.26 -13.16
N GLN A 227 -14.78 10.90 -13.61
CA GLN A 227 -13.59 11.07 -12.78
C GLN A 227 -13.99 11.77 -11.49
N VAL A 228 -13.80 11.05 -10.39
CA VAL A 228 -14.31 11.48 -9.11
C VAL A 228 -13.40 12.56 -8.57
N ASN A 229 -13.96 13.75 -8.36
CA ASN A 229 -13.40 14.72 -7.43
C ASN A 229 -13.12 14.01 -6.09
N ASP A 230 -11.89 14.04 -5.59
CA ASP A 230 -11.47 13.94 -4.16
C ASP A 230 -12.60 13.56 -3.16
N GLY A 231 -13.29 12.41 -3.27
CA GLY A 231 -14.56 12.35 -2.54
C GLY A 231 -15.29 11.03 -2.40
N THR A 232 -14.87 9.95 -3.04
CA THR A 232 -15.68 8.71 -3.02
C THR A 232 -14.99 7.51 -2.41
N MET A 233 -13.66 7.54 -2.30
CA MET A 233 -12.94 6.59 -1.47
C MET A 233 -12.56 7.23 -0.15
N HIS A 234 -13.00 6.61 0.94
CA HIS A 234 -12.72 7.06 2.29
C HIS A 234 -12.22 5.89 3.13
N TYR A 235 -11.17 6.14 3.91
CA TYR A 235 -10.79 5.25 5.00
C TYR A 235 -11.73 5.50 6.18
N LEU A 236 -12.52 4.48 6.52
CA LEU A 236 -13.51 4.53 7.60
C LEU A 236 -13.25 3.40 8.59
N TYR A 237 -13.62 3.62 9.85
CA TYR A 237 -13.54 2.60 10.90
C TYR A 237 -14.87 1.84 11.02
N HIS A 238 -14.79 0.52 11.19
CA HIS A 238 -15.94 -0.34 11.41
C HIS A 238 -15.75 -1.21 12.64
N GLY A 239 -16.41 -0.84 13.75
CA GLY A 239 -16.45 -1.65 14.97
C GLY A 239 -17.49 -2.76 14.87
N CYS A 240 -17.08 -4.01 15.13
CA CYS A 240 -17.99 -5.16 15.13
C CYS A 240 -17.49 -6.28 16.09
N PRO A 241 -18.37 -7.21 16.51
CA PRO A 241 -17.96 -8.38 17.27
C PRO A 241 -17.02 -9.29 16.47
N GLU A 242 -16.15 -10.03 17.15
CA GLU A 242 -15.18 -10.94 16.51
C GLU A 242 -15.81 -11.91 15.50
N SER A 243 -16.98 -12.47 15.84
CA SER A 243 -17.71 -13.38 14.94
C SER A 243 -18.15 -12.71 13.63
N ALA A 244 -18.42 -11.40 13.66
CA ALA A 244 -18.75 -10.62 12.47
C ALA A 244 -17.47 -10.24 11.72
N ALA A 245 -16.41 -9.82 12.42
CA ALA A 245 -15.11 -9.53 11.83
C ALA A 245 -14.58 -10.69 11.00
N LYS A 246 -14.63 -11.92 11.53
CA LYS A 246 -14.23 -13.14 10.79
C LYS A 246 -15.03 -13.32 9.49
N LYS A 247 -16.35 -13.14 9.55
CA LYS A 247 -17.21 -13.24 8.36
C LYS A 247 -16.95 -12.13 7.35
N ILE A 248 -16.67 -10.90 7.80
CA ILE A 248 -16.33 -9.76 6.94
C ILE A 248 -14.99 -10.00 6.24
N ILE A 249 -13.97 -10.44 6.98
CA ILE A 249 -12.65 -10.77 6.44
C ILE A 249 -12.74 -11.88 5.38
N GLU A 250 -13.55 -12.92 5.61
CA GLU A 250 -13.69 -14.04 4.69
C GLU A 250 -14.57 -13.72 3.47
N ARG A 251 -15.71 -13.07 3.70
CA ARG A 251 -16.82 -12.99 2.73
C ARG A 251 -17.11 -11.59 2.23
N GLY A 252 -16.50 -10.56 2.82
CA GLY A 252 -16.79 -9.16 2.53
C GLY A 252 -17.97 -8.64 3.35
N PHE A 253 -18.23 -7.34 3.25
CA PHE A 253 -19.36 -6.72 3.93
C PHE A 253 -20.69 -7.27 3.41
N ASN A 254 -21.61 -7.56 4.33
CA ASN A 254 -22.95 -8.03 4.01
C ASN A 254 -23.97 -7.36 4.93
N ARG A 255 -25.09 -6.90 4.37
CA ARG A 255 -26.18 -6.27 5.13
C ARG A 255 -26.75 -7.16 6.24
N SER A 256 -26.63 -8.48 6.13
CA SER A 256 -27.05 -9.44 7.17
C SER A 256 -26.16 -9.39 8.42
N TYR A 257 -25.00 -8.74 8.35
CA TYR A 257 -24.16 -8.46 9.53
C TYR A 257 -24.56 -7.14 10.20
N CYS A 258 -25.32 -6.29 9.52
CA CYS A 258 -25.93 -5.11 10.10
C CYS A 258 -27.11 -5.53 10.97
N GLY A 259 -27.19 -5.05 12.21
CA GLY A 259 -28.35 -5.33 13.06
C GLY A 259 -28.07 -5.43 14.55
N ILE A 260 -26.81 -5.52 14.96
CA ILE A 260 -26.46 -5.40 16.39
C ILE A 260 -26.36 -3.91 16.76
N ASN A 261 -25.61 -3.11 16.00
CA ASN A 261 -25.33 -1.71 16.39
C ASN A 261 -26.40 -0.67 16.03
N GLY A 262 -27.50 -1.04 15.36
CA GLY A 262 -28.64 -0.13 15.15
C GLY A 262 -29.33 0.31 16.45
N LYS A 263 -29.09 -0.42 17.55
CA LYS A 263 -29.58 -0.07 18.91
C LYS A 263 -28.49 0.36 19.90
N PHE A 264 -27.22 0.01 19.69
CA PHE A 264 -26.18 0.23 20.71
C PHE A 264 -25.54 1.64 20.70
N LEU A 265 -25.71 2.44 19.65
CA LEU A 265 -25.20 3.82 19.63
C LEU A 265 -26.13 4.84 20.32
N LEU A 266 -27.34 4.43 20.74
CA LEU A 266 -28.23 5.27 21.56
C LEU A 266 -28.24 4.89 23.05
N ALA A 267 -27.69 3.72 23.43
CA ALA A 267 -27.86 3.15 24.77
C ALA A 267 -26.68 3.34 25.72
N HIS A 268 -25.55 3.93 25.29
CA HIS A 268 -24.39 4.18 26.15
C HIS A 268 -24.09 5.66 26.42
N LEU A 269 -24.99 6.57 26.04
CA LEU A 269 -25.01 7.95 26.56
C LEU A 269 -25.90 8.09 27.81
N ILE A 270 -26.53 7.01 28.26
CA ILE A 270 -27.34 6.97 29.48
C ILE A 270 -26.94 5.69 30.22
N ASP A 271 -26.54 5.87 31.48
CA ASP A 271 -26.19 4.86 32.48
C ASP A 271 -24.76 4.31 32.44
N GLY A 272 -23.93 4.92 33.29
CA GLY A 272 -22.66 4.37 33.71
C GLY A 272 -22.84 3.09 34.49
N TYR A 273 -22.06 2.07 34.13
CA TYR A 273 -21.73 0.98 35.03
C TYR A 273 -20.25 0.63 34.85
N SER A 274 -19.52 0.79 35.95
CA SER A 274 -18.20 0.22 36.18
C SER A 274 -18.29 -1.30 36.14
N ILE A 275 -17.29 -1.97 35.56
CA ILE A 275 -16.96 -3.34 35.95
C ILE A 275 -15.44 -3.44 36.04
N THR A 276 -15.02 -3.90 37.23
CA THR A 276 -13.69 -4.34 37.67
C THR A 276 -13.11 -5.46 36.83
#